data_AF-A0A2V8KCF3-F1
#
_entry.id   AF-A0A2V8KCF3-F1
#
_cell.length_a   1.000
_cell.length_b   1.000
_cell.length_c   1.000
_cell.angle_alpha   90.00
_cell.angle_beta   90.00
_cell.angle_gamma   90.00
#
_symmetry.space_group_name_H-M   'P 1'
#
loop_
_entity.id
_entity.type
_entity.pdbx_description
1 polymer ?
#
loop_
_entity_poly.entity_id
_entity_poly.type
_entity_poly.pdbx_seq_one_letter_code
_entity_poly.pdbx_strand_id
1 'polypeptide(L)' 'MPRSGEKNTAFGVYKNACCGLEIVISIGSKFPICSNHPKLITEWKQIDPDRADAIVFNKKSKTEPAA' A
#
# COMPACT_ATOMS: atom_id res chain seq x y z
N MET A 1 -8.77 -7.00 -8.11
CA MET A 1 -7.63 -6.68 -7.24
C MET A 1 -6.52 -7.65 -7.58
N PRO A 2 -5.33 -7.21 -7.98
CA PRO A 2 -4.21 -8.11 -8.22
C PRO A 2 -3.77 -8.86 -6.95
N ARG A 3 -3.23 -10.06 -7.12
CA ARG A 3 -2.76 -10.95 -6.07
C ARG A 3 -1.23 -11.00 -6.02
N SER A 4 -0.70 -11.39 -4.86
CA SER A 4 0.73 -11.67 -4.69
C SER A 4 1.26 -12.60 -5.80
N GLY A 5 2.36 -12.20 -6.43
CA GLY A 5 2.98 -12.92 -7.54
C GLY A 5 2.54 -12.46 -8.94
N GLU A 6 1.39 -11.79 -9.06
CA GLU A 6 0.96 -11.20 -10.33
C GLU A 6 1.85 -10.01 -10.71
N LYS A 7 1.99 -9.74 -12.01
CA LYS A 7 2.73 -8.58 -12.50
C LYS A 7 1.84 -7.36 -12.49
N ASN A 8 2.35 -6.29 -11.94
CA ASN A 8 1.70 -4.99 -11.96
C ASN A 8 1.79 -4.35 -13.34
N THR A 9 0.70 -3.77 -13.83
CA THR A 9 0.62 -3.14 -15.16
C THR A 9 0.68 -1.61 -15.10
N ALA A 10 0.47 -1.00 -13.92
CA ALA A 10 0.42 0.45 -13.74
C ALA A 10 1.32 0.89 -12.58
N PHE A 11 2.01 2.03 -12.68
CA PHE A 11 2.76 2.56 -11.54
C PHE A 11 1.78 3.15 -10.52
N GLY A 12 1.94 2.82 -9.24
CA GLY A 12 1.06 3.39 -8.21
C GLY A 12 1.36 2.91 -6.79
N VAL A 13 0.59 3.46 -5.85
CA VAL A 13 0.56 3.01 -4.46
C VAL A 13 -0.49 1.91 -4.34
N TYR A 14 -0.13 0.79 -3.71
CA TYR A 14 -1.02 -0.33 -3.48
C TYR A 14 -1.10 -0.65 -2.00
N LYS A 15 -2.31 -0.89 -1.52
CA LYS A 15 -2.60 -1.34 -0.16
C LYS A 15 -3.01 -2.79 -0.16
N ASN A 16 -2.40 -3.58 0.72
CA ASN A 16 -2.75 -4.97 0.84
C ASN A 16 -3.99 -5.17 1.73
N ALA A 17 -4.84 -6.14 1.39
CA ALA A 17 -6.03 -6.48 2.18
C ALA A 17 -5.68 -7.27 3.45
N CYS A 18 -4.48 -7.84 3.51
CA CYS A 18 -4.05 -8.73 4.59
C CYS A 18 -3.69 -7.98 5.88
N CYS A 19 -2.87 -6.94 5.79
CA CYS A 19 -2.42 -6.14 6.95
C CYS A 19 -2.67 -4.63 6.76
N GLY A 20 -3.22 -4.22 5.62
CA GLY A 20 -3.34 -2.80 5.29
C GLY A 20 -2.01 -2.12 4.95
N LEU A 21 -0.97 -2.86 4.57
CA LEU A 21 0.34 -2.29 4.21
C LEU A 21 0.28 -1.58 2.86
N GLU A 22 0.84 -0.38 2.81
CA GLU A 22 0.90 0.47 1.61
C GLU A 22 2.33 0.45 1.04
N ILE A 23 2.46 0.11 -0.24
CA ILE A 23 3.75 0.09 -0.94
C ILE A 23 3.63 0.72 -2.32
N VAL A 24 4.73 1.28 -2.81
CA VAL A 24 4.85 1.75 -4.19
C VAL A 24 5.31 0.58 -5.06
N ILE A 25 4.59 0.30 -6.14
CA ILE A 25 4.95 -0.78 -7.08
C ILE A 25 5.10 -0.19 -8.48
N SER A 26 6.24 -0.45 -9.10
CA SER A 26 6.51 -0.08 -10.49
C SER A 26 5.82 -0.99 -11.49
N ILE A 27 5.65 -0.47 -12.71
CA ILE A 27 5.14 -1.23 -13.86
C ILE A 27 6.07 -2.44 -14.11
N GLY A 28 5.48 -3.61 -14.32
CA GLY A 28 6.19 -4.86 -14.57
C GLY A 28 6.69 -5.58 -13.32
N SER A 29 6.69 -4.93 -12.15
CA SER A 29 7.07 -5.56 -10.88
C SER A 29 5.98 -6.49 -10.37
N LYS A 30 6.37 -7.54 -9.63
CA LYS A 30 5.40 -8.47 -9.04
C LYS A 30 4.89 -7.95 -7.71
N PHE A 31 3.62 -8.23 -7.41
CA PHE A 31 3.06 -7.97 -6.08
C PHE A 31 3.74 -8.85 -5.03
N PRO A 32 4.30 -8.30 -3.95
CA PRO A 32 4.93 -9.10 -2.92
C PRO A 32 3.91 -9.89 -2.10
N ILE A 33 4.39 -10.94 -1.43
CA ILE A 33 3.62 -11.66 -0.42
C ILE A 33 3.71 -10.88 0.89
N CYS A 34 2.64 -10.90 1.70
CA CYS A 34 2.68 -10.30 3.02
C CYS A 34 3.71 -11.03 3.91
N SER A 35 4.69 -10.29 4.45
CA SER A 35 5.73 -10.86 5.32
C SER A 35 5.19 -11.46 6.62
N ASN A 36 4.07 -10.94 7.14
CA ASN A 36 3.40 -11.50 8.33
C ASN A 36 2.64 -12.81 8.02
N HIS A 37 2.23 -13.00 6.76
CA HIS A 37 1.40 -14.12 6.34
C HIS A 37 1.95 -14.75 5.05
N PRO A 38 3.14 -15.37 5.08
CA PRO A 38 3.81 -15.89 3.88
C PRO A 38 3.06 -17.06 3.22
N LYS A 39 2.16 -17.71 3.95
CA LYS A 39 1.34 -18.83 3.45
C LYS A 39 0.05 -18.39 2.76
N LEU A 40 -0.30 -17.10 2.82
CA LEU A 40 -1.56 -16.58 2.29
C LEU A 40 -1.31 -15.74 1.05
N ILE A 41 -2.10 -16.00 0.00
CA ILE A 41 -2.16 -15.14 -1.17
C ILE A 41 -2.79 -13.82 -0.73
N THR A 42 -2.05 -12.73 -0.88
CA THR A 42 -2.52 -11.40 -0.48
C THR A 42 -3.07 -10.66 -1.69
N GLU A 43 -4.25 -10.07 -1.55
CA GLU A 43 -4.81 -9.16 -2.54
C GLU A 43 -4.32 -7.73 -2.31
N TRP A 44 -4.05 -7.04 -3.41
CA TRP A 44 -3.55 -5.68 -3.45
C TRP A 44 -4.57 -4.78 -4.14
N LYS A 45 -4.85 -3.64 -3.53
CA LYS A 45 -5.77 -2.62 -4.03
C LYS A 45 -4.97 -1.36 -4.33
N GLN A 46 -5.02 -0.88 -5.56
CA GLN A 46 -4.43 0.42 -5.91
C GLN A 46 -5.15 1.52 -5.13
N ILE A 47 -4.38 2.43 -4.53
CA ILE A 47 -4.87 3.67 -3.97
C ILE A 47 -4.57 4.75 -5.00
N ASP A 48 -5.59 5.15 -5.74
CA ASP A 48 -5.50 6.32 -6.61
C ASP A 48 -5.50 7.58 -5.75
N PRO A 49 -4.53 8.51 -5.92
CA PRO A 49 -4.48 9.73 -5.14
C PRO A 49 -5.67 10.66 -5.40
N ASP A 50 -6.32 10.54 -6.56
CA ASP A 50 -7.49 11.33 -6.96
C ASP A 50 -8.81 10.79 -6.37
N ARG A 51 -8.85 9.49 -6.05
CA ARG A 51 -10.05 8.80 -5.54
C ARG A 51 -9.87 8.25 -4.12
N ALA A 52 -8.90 8.79 -3.39
CA ALA A 52 -8.75 8.53 -1.97
C ALA A 52 -9.89 9.24 -1.23
N ASP A 53 -11.00 8.52 -1.06
CA ASP A 53 -11.93 8.79 0.05
C ASP A 53 -11.08 8.85 1.33
N ALA A 54 -10.92 10.07 1.83
CA ALA A 54 -10.21 10.53 3.01
C ALA A 54 -9.59 9.46 3.93
N ILE A 55 -8.46 8.85 3.53
CA ILE A 55 -7.52 8.35 4.54
C ILE A 55 -6.64 9.52 4.92
N VAL A 56 -7.16 10.30 5.88
CA VAL A 56 -6.41 11.23 6.68
C VAL A 56 -5.19 10.47 7.20
N PHE A 57 -4.01 10.71 6.62
CA PHE A 57 -2.75 10.41 7.27
C PHE A 57 -2.73 11.23 8.54
N ASN A 58 -3.24 10.62 9.61
CA ASN A 58 -3.28 11.21 10.93
C ASN A 58 -1.84 11.20 11.44
N LYS A 59 -1.02 12.13 10.93
CA LYS A 59 0.22 12.59 11.56
C LYS A 59 -0.16 13.22 12.90
N LYS A 60 -0.48 12.41 13.90
CA LYS A 60 -0.41 12.80 15.31
C LYS A 60 1.00 12.49 15.78
N SER A 61 1.82 13.39 16.35
CA SER A 61 1.59 14.77 16.81
C SER A 61 2.94 15.37 17.27
N LYS A 62 3.11 16.70 17.07
CA LYS A 62 3.71 17.75 17.95
C LYS A 62 5.18 17.56 18.42
N THR A 63 6.10 18.52 18.32
CA THR A 63 6.02 19.90 18.87
C THR A 63 7.23 20.75 18.41
N GLU A 64 7.00 21.99 17.99
CA GLU A 64 7.97 23.12 18.04
C GLU A 64 7.45 24.15 19.07
N PRO A 65 8.24 25.10 19.63
CA PRO A 65 9.70 25.26 19.72
C PRO A 65 10.16 25.60 21.17
N ALA A 66 11.46 25.76 21.42
CA ALA A 66 11.96 26.56 22.56
C ALA A 66 13.31 27.18 22.18
N ALA A 67 13.31 28.51 21.98
CA ALA A 67 14.48 29.38 21.96
C ALA A 67 14.12 30.67 22.70
#